data_AF-A0A1R1WYT3-F1
#
_entry.id   AF-A0A1R1WYT3-F1
#
_cell.length_a   1.000
_cell.length_b   1.000
_cell.length_c   1.000
_cell.angle_alpha   90.00
_cell.angle_beta   90.00
_cell.angle_gamma   90.00
#
_symmetry.space_group_name_H-M   'P 1'
#
loop_
_entity.id
_entity.type
_entity.pdbx_description
1 polymer ?
#
loop_
_entity_poly.entity_id
_entity_poly.type
_entity_poly.pdbx_seq_one_letter_code
_entity_poly.pdbx_strand_id
1 'polypeptide(L)'
;MFQKAKSSNEAATEKKTYPFNAKAAQEQNSEYSRKVTLDVENLVYALSSIVSHSKIQDKDAYWVAQESFLIQSKAVLLVKSAENLLKLVFDLKRAYLVNDTFHLLEITKQRNARIDKLISKNKASLLDLQTTLDSAILDLKAALLNK
;
A
#
# COMPACT_ATOMS: atom_id res chain seq x y z
N MET A 1 -58.95 -9.97 7.16
CA MET A 1 -57.72 -10.77 7.24
C MET A 1 -56.61 -10.00 6.54
N PHE A 2 -55.73 -9.37 7.33
CA PHE A 2 -54.63 -8.54 6.85
C PHE A 2 -53.45 -9.44 6.46
N GLN A 3 -53.09 -9.46 5.17
CA GLN A 3 -51.84 -10.08 4.73
C GLN A 3 -50.69 -9.14 5.07
N LYS A 4 -49.81 -9.63 5.94
CA LYS A 4 -48.59 -8.98 6.41
C LYS A 4 -47.73 -8.51 5.25
N ALA A 5 -47.33 -7.25 5.30
CA ALA A 5 -46.29 -6.66 4.47
C ALA A 5 -45.00 -7.51 4.57
N LYS A 6 -44.45 -7.91 3.42
CA LYS A 6 -43.09 -8.41 3.31
C LYS A 6 -42.16 -7.35 3.89
N SER A 7 -41.48 -7.70 4.96
CA SER A 7 -40.30 -6.99 5.46
C SER A 7 -39.23 -7.05 4.38
N SER A 8 -39.14 -5.98 3.57
CA SER A 8 -37.99 -5.68 2.74
C SER A 8 -36.82 -5.35 3.65
N ASN A 9 -36.16 -6.39 4.16
CA ASN A 9 -34.94 -6.28 4.92
C ASN A 9 -33.94 -7.27 4.35
N GLU A 10 -33.26 -6.89 3.27
CA GLU A 10 -32.00 -7.52 2.88
C GLU A 10 -31.20 -6.58 1.98
N ALA A 11 -30.02 -6.22 2.50
CA ALA A 11 -28.86 -5.71 1.80
C ALA A 11 -28.97 -4.34 1.11
N ALA A 12 -29.29 -3.30 1.89
CA ALA A 12 -28.59 -2.03 1.70
C ALA A 12 -27.10 -2.29 2.00
N THR A 13 -26.36 -2.73 0.98
CA THR A 13 -24.90 -2.73 1.01
C THR A 13 -24.47 -1.29 1.18
N GLU A 14 -24.19 -0.91 2.42
CA GLU A 14 -23.52 0.34 2.75
C GLU A 14 -22.30 0.44 1.83
N LYS A 15 -22.39 1.31 0.82
CA LYS A 15 -21.22 1.74 0.07
C LYS A 15 -20.36 2.49 1.08
N LYS A 16 -19.49 1.77 1.78
CA LYS A 16 -18.39 2.34 2.53
C LYS A 16 -17.60 3.17 1.53
N THR A 17 -17.84 4.47 1.54
CA THR A 17 -17.03 5.43 0.81
C THR A 17 -15.69 5.47 1.51
N TYR A 18 -14.82 4.56 1.09
CA TYR A 18 -13.42 4.58 1.42
C TYR A 18 -12.84 5.94 0.99
N PRO A 19 -11.97 6.57 1.79
CA PRO A 19 -11.23 7.76 1.36
C PRO A 19 -10.57 7.45 0.00
N PHE A 20 -10.41 8.45 -0.88
CA PHE A 20 -9.94 8.28 -2.26
C PHE A 20 -8.70 7.36 -2.40
N ASN A 21 -7.80 7.37 -1.41
CA ASN A 21 -6.63 6.49 -1.33
C ASN A 21 -6.95 5.01 -1.02
N ALA A 22 -8.01 4.74 -0.24
CA ALA A 22 -8.39 3.39 0.15
C ALA A 22 -9.11 2.61 -0.98
N LYS A 23 -9.71 3.28 -1.97
CA LYS A 23 -10.16 2.59 -3.20
C LYS A 23 -8.99 2.08 -4.02
N ALA A 24 -7.97 2.93 -4.26
CA ALA A 24 -6.77 2.54 -4.99
C ALA A 24 -6.01 1.42 -4.27
N ALA A 25 -5.89 1.50 -2.93
CA ALA A 25 -5.29 0.44 -2.12
C ALA A 25 -6.10 -0.87 -2.18
N GLN A 26 -7.43 -0.79 -2.22
CA GLN A 26 -8.29 -1.96 -2.33
C GLN A 26 -8.21 -2.62 -3.71
N GLU A 27 -8.17 -1.82 -4.79
CA GLU A 27 -7.95 -2.31 -6.15
C GLU A 27 -6.59 -3.00 -6.26
N GLN A 28 -5.54 -2.36 -5.74
CA GLN A 28 -4.19 -2.94 -5.73
C GLN A 28 -4.13 -4.25 -4.93
N ASN A 29 -4.78 -4.31 -3.76
CA ASN A 29 -4.88 -5.53 -2.96
C ASN A 29 -5.66 -6.64 -3.68
N SER A 30 -6.73 -6.27 -4.40
CA SER A 30 -7.52 -7.23 -5.18
C SER A 30 -6.72 -7.82 -6.34
N GLU A 31 -5.90 -7.01 -7.02
CA GLU A 31 -5.01 -7.49 -8.09
C GLU A 31 -3.93 -8.42 -7.56
N TYR A 32 -3.32 -8.11 -6.41
CA TYR A 32 -2.36 -9.02 -5.77
C TYR A 32 -3.02 -10.32 -5.36
N SER A 33 -4.21 -10.25 -4.76
CA SER A 33 -4.98 -11.44 -4.39
C SER A 33 -5.30 -12.30 -5.61
N ARG A 34 -5.71 -11.67 -6.72
CA ARG A 34 -5.98 -12.36 -7.99
C ARG A 34 -4.75 -13.07 -8.55
N LYS A 35 -3.58 -12.42 -8.53
CA LYS A 35 -2.31 -13.00 -8.97
C LYS A 35 -1.91 -14.20 -8.10
N VAL A 36 -2.01 -14.08 -6.78
CA VAL A 36 -1.74 -15.19 -5.85
C VAL A 36 -2.64 -16.37 -6.14
N THR A 37 -3.96 -16.14 -6.24
CA THR A 37 -4.92 -17.21 -6.53
C THR A 37 -4.57 -17.94 -7.83
N LEU A 38 -4.29 -17.19 -8.90
CA LEU A 38 -3.93 -17.77 -10.20
C LEU A 38 -2.66 -18.62 -10.13
N ASP A 39 -1.59 -18.11 -9.51
CA ASP A 39 -0.34 -18.86 -9.39
C ASP A 39 -0.50 -20.10 -8.51
N VAL A 40 -1.24 -20.01 -7.40
CA VAL A 40 -1.56 -21.16 -6.54
C VAL A 40 -2.38 -22.21 -7.29
N GLU A 41 -3.41 -21.81 -8.03
CA GLU A 41 -4.20 -22.71 -8.87
C GLU A 41 -3.34 -23.41 -9.92
N ASN A 42 -2.44 -22.68 -10.57
CA ASN A 42 -1.48 -23.24 -11.53
C ASN A 42 -0.53 -24.25 -10.88
N LEU A 43 -0.10 -24.00 -9.64
CA LEU A 43 0.74 -24.91 -8.85
C LEU A 43 0.02 -26.22 -8.54
N VAL A 44 -1.22 -26.12 -8.03
CA VAL A 44 -2.06 -27.27 -7.72
C VAL A 44 -2.40 -28.07 -8.98
N TYR A 45 -2.76 -27.39 -10.06
CA TYR A 45 -3.06 -28.01 -11.34
C TYR A 45 -1.84 -28.75 -11.92
N ALA A 46 -0.67 -28.11 -11.93
CA ALA A 46 0.56 -28.72 -12.41
C ALA A 46 0.93 -29.97 -11.60
N LEU A 47 0.86 -29.89 -10.27
CA LEU A 47 1.17 -31.01 -9.39
C LEU A 47 0.17 -32.16 -9.55
N SER A 48 -1.14 -31.86 -9.57
CA SER A 48 -2.19 -32.85 -9.80
C SER A 48 -2.01 -33.57 -11.13
N SER A 49 -1.63 -32.81 -12.18
CA SER A 49 -1.33 -33.38 -13.49
C SER A 49 -0.09 -34.29 -13.45
N ILE A 50 0.99 -33.92 -12.77
CA ILE A 50 2.16 -34.80 -12.64
C ILE A 50 1.77 -36.11 -11.95
N VAL A 51 1.03 -36.04 -10.85
CA VAL A 51 0.56 -37.22 -10.12
C VAL A 51 -0.37 -38.09 -10.96
N SER A 52 -1.27 -37.49 -11.75
CA SER A 52 -2.22 -38.24 -12.57
C SER A 52 -1.53 -39.05 -13.67
N HIS A 53 -0.46 -38.51 -14.27
CA HIS A 53 0.28 -39.16 -15.35
C HIS A 53 1.37 -40.12 -14.82
N SER A 54 1.78 -39.99 -13.56
CA SER A 54 2.78 -40.86 -12.93
C SER A 54 2.24 -42.23 -12.48
N LYS A 55 1.00 -42.60 -12.85
CA LYS A 55 0.43 -43.90 -12.51
C LYS A 55 1.19 -45.02 -13.22
N ILE A 56 1.67 -45.98 -12.44
CA ILE A 56 2.36 -47.18 -12.94
C ILE A 56 1.31 -48.11 -13.56
N GLN A 57 1.34 -48.24 -14.88
CA GLN A 57 0.53 -49.19 -15.67
C GLN A 57 1.46 -49.78 -16.74
N ASP A 58 1.09 -50.91 -17.34
CA ASP A 58 1.76 -51.41 -18.54
C ASP A 58 1.51 -50.43 -19.69
N LYS A 59 2.51 -49.60 -19.97
CA LYS A 59 2.46 -48.56 -21.00
C LYS A 59 3.53 -48.82 -22.05
N ASP A 60 3.17 -48.63 -23.32
CA ASP A 60 4.11 -48.69 -24.44
C ASP A 60 5.16 -47.56 -24.35
N ALA A 61 6.35 -47.80 -24.92
CA ALA A 61 7.45 -46.82 -24.93
C ALA A 61 7.05 -45.44 -25.51
N TYR A 62 6.14 -45.41 -26.48
CA TYR A 62 5.61 -44.15 -27.04
C TYR A 62 4.74 -43.38 -26.05
N TRP A 63 3.92 -44.08 -25.26
CA TRP A 63 3.12 -43.48 -24.19
C TRP A 63 4.00 -42.90 -23.09
N VAL A 64 5.04 -43.65 -22.69
CA VAL A 64 6.01 -43.18 -21.69
C VAL A 64 6.76 -41.93 -22.15
N ALA A 65 7.13 -41.86 -23.44
CA ALA A 65 7.75 -40.67 -24.02
C ALA A 65 6.82 -39.45 -24.00
N GLN A 66 5.54 -39.64 -24.34
CA GLN A 66 4.53 -38.58 -24.30
C GLN A 66 4.27 -38.09 -22.86
N GLU A 67 4.15 -39.00 -21.91
CA GLU A 67 3.97 -38.66 -20.49
C GLU A 67 5.19 -37.95 -19.93
N SER A 68 6.41 -38.37 -20.28
CA SER A 68 7.65 -37.70 -19.85
C SER A 68 7.69 -36.24 -20.33
N PHE A 69 7.36 -35.99 -21.59
CA PHE A 69 7.28 -34.62 -22.12
C PHE A 69 6.22 -33.79 -21.38
N LEU A 70 5.04 -34.37 -21.14
CA LEU A 70 3.96 -33.69 -20.43
C LEU A 70 4.36 -33.35 -18.99
N ILE A 71 4.93 -34.31 -18.25
CA ILE A 71 5.41 -34.13 -16.88
C ILE A 71 6.48 -33.05 -16.84
N GLN A 72 7.43 -33.04 -17.78
CA GLN A 72 8.45 -32.00 -17.85
C GLN A 72 7.84 -30.61 -18.09
N SER A 73 6.87 -30.50 -19.01
CA SER A 73 6.15 -29.25 -19.26
C SER A 73 5.41 -28.74 -18.01
N LYS A 74 4.76 -29.64 -17.27
CA LYS A 74 4.07 -29.30 -16.01
C LYS A 74 5.04 -28.93 -14.91
N ALA A 75 6.19 -29.59 -14.81
CA ALA A 75 7.24 -29.24 -13.86
C ALA A 75 7.77 -27.81 -14.11
N VAL A 76 7.96 -27.42 -15.37
CA VAL A 76 8.34 -26.05 -15.74
C VAL A 76 7.27 -25.04 -15.31
N LEU A 77 5.98 -25.34 -15.54
CA LEU A 77 4.88 -24.49 -15.10
C LEU A 77 4.85 -24.33 -13.57
N LEU A 78 5.10 -25.42 -12.84
CA LEU A 78 5.16 -25.44 -11.37
C LEU A 78 6.26 -24.51 -10.86
N VAL A 79 7.48 -24.67 -11.38
CA VAL A 79 8.64 -23.83 -11.00
C VAL A 79 8.37 -22.37 -11.33
N LYS A 80 7.82 -22.08 -12.52
CA LYS A 80 7.50 -20.70 -12.94
C LYS A 80 6.45 -20.05 -12.04
N SER A 81 5.42 -20.78 -11.62
CA SER A 81 4.43 -20.28 -10.67
C SER A 81 5.07 -19.98 -9.30
N ALA A 82 5.93 -20.88 -8.81
CA ALA A 82 6.66 -20.67 -7.57
C ALA A 82 7.57 -19.42 -7.64
N GLU A 83 8.27 -19.22 -8.76
CA GLU A 83 9.08 -18.02 -9.00
C GLU A 83 8.23 -16.73 -9.00
N ASN A 84 7.05 -16.76 -9.61
CA ASN A 84 6.14 -15.62 -9.63
C ASN A 84 5.68 -15.25 -8.21
N LEU A 85 5.31 -16.25 -7.40
CA LEU A 85 4.94 -16.03 -5.99
C LEU A 85 6.12 -15.45 -5.20
N LEU A 86 7.33 -15.93 -5.43
CA LEU A 86 8.52 -15.42 -4.75
C LEU A 86 8.83 -13.95 -5.13
N LYS A 87 8.70 -13.61 -6.42
CA LYS A 87 8.81 -12.23 -6.91
C LYS A 87 7.76 -11.33 -6.28
N LEU A 88 6.51 -11.80 -6.19
CA LEU A 88 5.44 -11.05 -5.55
C LEU A 88 5.73 -10.77 -4.07
N VAL A 89 6.24 -11.75 -3.33
CA VAL A 89 6.67 -11.58 -1.92
C VAL A 89 7.79 -10.54 -1.82
N PHE A 90 8.76 -10.58 -2.73
CA PHE A 90 9.83 -9.59 -2.77
C PHE A 90 9.29 -8.17 -3.03
N ASP A 91 8.40 -8.01 -4.00
CA ASP A 91 7.77 -6.73 -4.33
C ASP A 91 6.94 -6.19 -3.17
N LEU A 92 6.17 -7.04 -2.48
CA LEU A 92 5.43 -6.69 -1.27
C LEU A 92 6.37 -6.21 -0.16
N LYS A 93 7.43 -6.96 0.14
CA LYS A 93 8.43 -6.55 1.15
C LYS A 93 9.04 -5.19 0.81
N ARG A 94 9.39 -4.97 -0.46
CA ARG A 94 9.90 -3.68 -0.93
C ARG A 94 8.88 -2.57 -0.77
N ALA A 95 7.61 -2.81 -1.12
CA ALA A 95 6.54 -1.84 -0.98
C ALA A 95 6.36 -1.41 0.48
N TYR A 96 6.37 -2.36 1.43
CA TYR A 96 6.32 -2.05 2.86
C TYR A 96 7.52 -1.23 3.34
N LEU A 97 8.74 -1.65 2.98
CA LEU A 97 9.97 -0.95 3.39
C LEU A 97 10.05 0.49 2.85
N VAL A 98 9.62 0.71 1.60
CA VAL A 98 9.61 2.05 0.99
C VAL A 98 8.52 2.93 1.60
N ASN A 99 7.34 2.35 1.90
CA ASN A 99 6.22 3.10 2.44
C ASN A 99 6.54 3.69 3.83
N ASP A 100 7.11 2.90 4.74
CA ASP A 100 7.50 3.39 6.06
C ASP A 100 8.52 4.54 5.99
N THR A 101 9.48 4.45 5.07
CA THR A 101 10.51 5.48 4.92
C THR A 101 9.96 6.76 4.29
N PHE A 102 9.06 6.62 3.31
CA PHE A 102 8.42 7.75 2.64
C PHE A 102 7.51 8.53 3.60
N HIS A 103 6.65 7.84 4.35
CA HIS A 103 5.79 8.49 5.35
C HIS A 103 6.60 9.18 6.44
N LEU A 104 7.70 8.58 6.90
CA LEU A 104 8.59 9.21 7.88
C LEU A 104 9.25 10.48 7.33
N LEU A 105 9.67 10.47 6.05
CA LEU A 105 10.20 11.64 5.36
C LEU A 105 9.16 12.75 5.22
N GLU A 106 7.93 12.41 4.88
CA GLU A 106 6.83 13.37 4.73
C GLU A 106 6.48 14.02 6.07
N ILE A 107 6.36 13.24 7.14
CA ILE A 107 6.16 13.74 8.51
C ILE A 107 7.32 14.67 8.91
N THR A 108 8.56 14.28 8.62
CA THR A 108 9.74 15.10 8.92
C THR A 108 9.71 16.42 8.16
N LYS A 109 9.35 16.40 6.87
CA LYS A 109 9.21 17.60 6.04
C LYS A 109 8.12 18.54 6.57
N GLN A 110 6.97 18.01 6.96
CA GLN A 110 5.88 18.80 7.56
C GLN A 110 6.31 19.41 8.90
N ARG A 111 7.03 18.66 9.74
CA ARG A 111 7.59 19.17 11.01
C ARG A 111 8.58 20.29 10.76
N ASN A 112 9.50 20.14 9.82
CA ASN A 112 10.49 21.17 9.48
C ASN A 112 9.80 22.45 8.97
N ALA A 113 8.84 22.33 8.04
CA ALA A 113 8.07 23.47 7.55
C ALA A 113 7.31 24.21 8.68
N ARG A 114 6.80 23.48 9.67
CA ARG A 114 6.16 24.08 10.86
C ARG A 114 7.16 24.81 11.74
N ILE A 115 8.35 24.23 11.96
CA ILE A 115 9.44 24.85 12.72
C ILE A 115 9.88 26.15 12.04
N ASP A 116 10.08 26.14 10.72
CA ASP A 116 10.48 27.32 9.94
C ASP A 116 9.44 28.44 10.02
N LYS A 117 8.15 28.07 10.00
CA LYS A 117 7.05 29.02 10.20
C LYS A 117 7.05 29.64 11.60
N LEU A 118 7.36 28.85 12.62
CA LEU A 118 7.46 29.34 14.00
C LEU A 118 8.69 30.23 14.19
N ILE A 119 9.83 29.86 13.61
CA ILE A 119 11.06 30.66 13.63
C ILE A 119 10.82 32.01 12.96
N SER A 120 10.21 32.03 11.78
CA SER A 120 9.91 33.29 11.07
C SER A 120 8.93 34.18 11.84
N LYS A 121 7.88 33.60 12.44
CA LYS A 121 6.96 34.34 13.31
C LYS A 121 7.66 34.92 14.55
N ASN A 122 8.52 34.14 15.19
CA ASN A 122 9.26 34.59 16.37
C ASN A 122 10.24 35.72 16.01
N LYS A 123 10.96 35.58 14.89
CA LYS A 123 11.86 36.63 14.36
C LYS A 123 11.09 37.93 14.06
N ALA A 124 9.91 37.84 13.47
CA ALA A 124 9.06 39.01 13.22
C ALA A 124 8.61 39.68 14.52
N SER A 125 8.22 38.88 15.52
CA SER A 125 7.81 39.41 16.84
C SER A 125 8.98 40.07 17.58
N LEU A 126 10.19 39.53 17.46
CA LEU A 126 11.40 40.14 18.03
C LEU A 126 11.73 41.48 17.36
N LEU A 127 11.58 41.58 16.04
CA LEU A 127 11.79 42.84 15.33
C LEU A 127 10.76 43.90 15.74
N ASP A 128 9.48 43.50 15.91
CA ASP A 128 8.42 44.40 16.35
C ASP A 128 8.65 44.93 17.78
N LEU A 129 9.09 44.05 18.68
CA LEU A 129 9.51 44.45 20.03
C LEU A 129 10.72 45.38 20.01
N GLN A 130 11.70 45.13 19.14
CA GLN A 130 12.86 46.01 18.98
C GLN A 130 12.44 47.41 18.52
N THR A 131 11.57 47.51 17.51
CA THR A 131 11.08 48.81 17.04
C THR A 131 10.28 49.55 18.08
N THR A 132 9.48 48.83 18.88
CA THR A 132 8.70 49.42 19.99
C THR A 132 9.62 49.93 21.11
N LEU A 133 10.70 49.22 21.40
CA LEU A 133 11.70 49.67 22.37
C LEU A 133 12.41 50.93 21.87
N ASP A 134 12.83 50.95 20.60
CA ASP A 134 13.52 52.09 20.01
C ASP A 134 12.63 53.34 19.99
N SER A 135 11.34 53.21 19.68
CA SER A 135 10.38 54.32 19.77
C SER A 135 10.19 54.80 21.20
N ALA A 136 10.05 53.89 22.17
CA ALA A 136 9.91 54.26 23.59
C ALA A 136 11.18 54.98 24.12
N ILE A 137 12.37 54.58 23.68
CA ILE A 137 13.63 55.27 24.00
C ILE A 137 13.65 56.69 23.43
N LEU A 138 13.17 56.88 22.19
CA LEU A 138 13.06 58.21 21.58
C LEU A 138 12.07 59.10 22.32
N ASP A 139 10.90 58.56 22.70
CA ASP A 139 9.89 59.29 23.47
C ASP A 139 10.44 59.71 24.85
N LEU A 140 11.16 58.81 25.54
CA LEU A 140 11.81 59.13 26.81
C LEU A 140 12.91 60.19 26.65
N LYS A 141 13.71 60.12 25.58
CA LYS A 141 14.72 61.16 25.27
C LYS A 141 14.06 62.51 25.00
N ALA A 142 12.97 62.54 24.25
CA ALA A 142 12.22 63.77 23.97
C ALA A 142 11.63 64.37 25.26
N ALA A 143 11.10 63.55 26.17
CA ALA A 143 10.60 63.99 27.46
C ALA A 143 11.71 64.53 28.38
N LEU A 144 12.94 64.03 28.24
CA LEU A 144 14.12 64.49 29.00
C LEU A 144 14.72 65.79 28.47
N LEU A 145 14.60 66.06 27.15
CA LEU A 145 15.06 67.28 26.49
C LEU A 145 14.09 68.47 26.60
N ASN A 146 12.82 68.21 26.89
CA ASN A 146 11.78 69.23 27.10
C ASN A 146 11.62 69.66 28.58
N LYS A 147 12.61 69.36 29.42
CA LYS A 147 12.78 69.89 30.79
C LYS A 147 13.96 70.82 30.84
#